data_AF-C4JNX8-F1
#
_entry.id   AF-C4JNX8-F1
#
_cell.length_a   1.000
_cell.length_b   1.000
_cell.length_c   1.000
_cell.angle_alpha   90.00
_cell.angle_beta   90.00
_cell.angle_gamma   90.00
#
_symmetry.space_group_name_H-M   'P 1'
#
loop_
_entity.id
_entity.type
_entity.pdbx_description
1 polymer ?
#
loop_
_entity_poly.entity_id
_entity_poly.type
_entity_poly.pdbx_seq_one_letter_code
_entity_poly.pdbx_strand_id
1 'polypeptide(L)'
;MGTGIVSILLYNLPYNGIWLYWISVGIFGLNIVLFGIALVITILRYALYPEIWTVMVNEPFQSMFIGTFPMGFSTIINMMISVCSPAWGSWVTIVAWAFWIADSVVAALCALCLPFLLMIPGRQIELQSVTAVWLLPVISTIVAAATGSVVASALPDPQMALWTIISSYILWGMGICLAMMILVIYFQRLALHKIPARNVIVSVCLPLGPMGQGAFT
;
A
#
# COMPACT_ATOMS: atom_id res chain seq x y z
N MET A 1 8.11 2.55 -2.14
CA MET A 1 7.20 2.85 -1.01
C MET A 1 7.75 3.96 -0.13
N GLY A 2 8.82 3.72 0.64
CA GLY A 2 9.39 4.74 1.54
C GLY A 2 9.84 6.01 0.81
N THR A 3 10.56 5.86 -0.31
CA THR A 3 10.93 6.96 -1.23
C THR A 3 9.71 7.74 -1.73
N GLY A 4 8.64 7.03 -2.11
CA GLY A 4 7.38 7.65 -2.54
C GLY A 4 6.70 8.46 -1.44
N ILE A 5 6.62 7.91 -0.21
CA ILE A 5 6.03 8.62 0.94
C ILE A 5 6.86 9.86 1.31
N VAL A 6 8.18 9.75 1.31
CA VAL A 6 9.08 10.89 1.56
C VAL A 6 8.84 12.00 0.54
N SER A 7 8.68 11.65 -0.73
CA SER A 7 8.30 12.60 -1.79
C SER A 7 6.99 13.31 -1.45
N ILE A 8 5.96 12.57 -1.04
CA ILE A 8 4.61 13.09 -0.73
C ILE A 8 4.65 14.05 0.44
N LEU A 9 5.40 13.70 1.49
CA LEU A 9 5.57 14.55 2.66
C LEU A 9 6.32 15.83 2.33
N LEU A 10 7.39 15.75 1.51
CA LEU A 10 8.14 16.93 1.06
C LEU A 10 7.29 17.88 0.21
N TYR A 11 6.36 17.34 -0.58
CA TYR A 11 5.45 18.14 -1.39
C TYR A 11 4.37 18.84 -0.53
N ASN A 12 3.80 18.13 0.45
CA ASN A 12 2.74 18.67 1.32
C ASN A 12 3.26 19.54 2.47
N LEU A 13 4.58 19.73 2.59
CA LEU A 13 5.15 20.49 3.68
C LEU A 13 4.75 21.98 3.55
N PRO A 14 4.21 22.62 4.60
CA PRO A 14 3.70 24.00 4.53
C PRO A 14 4.80 25.07 4.35
N TYR A 15 6.07 24.66 4.39
CA TYR A 15 7.20 25.54 4.09
C TYR A 15 7.34 25.71 2.57
N ASN A 16 6.84 26.84 2.05
CA ASN A 16 6.85 27.28 0.64
C ASN A 16 8.26 27.57 0.09
N GLY A 17 9.22 26.65 0.25
CA GLY A 17 10.51 26.72 -0.41
C GLY A 17 10.41 26.13 -1.82
N ILE A 18 10.66 26.93 -2.86
CA ILE A 18 10.73 26.45 -4.26
C ILE A 18 11.74 25.29 -4.40
N TRP A 19 12.81 25.31 -3.61
CA TRP A 19 13.81 24.23 -3.57
C TRP A 19 13.21 22.89 -3.10
N LEU A 20 12.26 22.92 -2.17
CA LEU A 20 11.66 21.73 -1.58
C LEU A 20 10.77 20.99 -2.59
N TYR A 21 10.07 21.75 -3.44
CA TYR A 21 9.33 21.23 -4.59
C TYR A 21 10.26 20.45 -5.53
N TRP A 22 11.39 21.03 -5.95
CA TRP A 22 12.33 20.35 -6.85
C TRP A 22 12.96 19.09 -6.24
N ILE A 23 13.24 19.10 -4.93
CA ILE A 23 13.69 17.88 -4.23
C ILE A 23 12.60 16.80 -4.27
N SER A 24 11.35 17.16 -4.01
CA SER A 24 10.23 16.21 -4.10
C SER A 24 10.13 15.61 -5.51
N VAL A 25 10.19 16.43 -6.56
CA VAL A 25 10.19 15.95 -7.96
C VAL A 25 11.37 15.01 -8.24
N GLY A 26 12.58 15.32 -7.74
CA GLY A 26 13.75 14.47 -7.88
C GLY A 26 13.57 13.09 -7.21
N ILE A 27 13.04 13.07 -5.98
CA ILE A 27 12.76 11.83 -5.25
C ILE A 27 11.63 11.04 -5.91
N PHE A 28 10.62 11.71 -6.47
CA PHE A 28 9.57 11.08 -7.26
C PHE A 28 10.13 10.37 -8.49
N GLY A 29 11.02 11.03 -9.26
CA GLY A 29 11.69 10.40 -10.40
C GLY A 29 12.49 9.17 -9.99
N LEU A 30 13.23 9.25 -8.88
CA LEU A 30 13.95 8.11 -8.31
C LEU A 30 12.98 6.98 -7.89
N ASN A 31 11.82 7.31 -7.31
CA ASN A 31 10.81 6.32 -6.94
C ASN A 31 10.25 5.59 -8.17
N ILE A 32 9.99 6.29 -9.28
CA ILE A 32 9.56 5.68 -10.55
C ILE A 32 10.64 4.73 -11.07
N VAL A 33 11.91 5.15 -11.07
CA VAL A 33 13.03 4.31 -11.55
C VAL A 33 13.18 3.06 -10.69
N LEU A 34 13.21 3.20 -9.37
CA LEU A 34 13.30 2.06 -8.45
C LEU A 34 12.11 1.11 -8.59
N PHE A 35 10.90 1.65 -8.71
CA PHE A 35 9.70 0.84 -8.92
C PHE A 35 9.77 0.11 -10.26
N GLY A 36 10.15 0.79 -11.34
CA GLY A 36 10.31 0.19 -12.66
C GLY A 36 11.34 -0.93 -12.68
N ILE A 37 12.51 -0.73 -12.07
CA ILE A 37 13.55 -1.77 -11.95
C ILE A 37 12.99 -2.97 -11.16
N ALA A 38 12.37 -2.74 -10.00
CA ALA A 38 11.81 -3.81 -9.20
C ALA A 38 10.69 -4.57 -9.94
N LEU A 39 9.86 -3.86 -10.70
CA LEU A 39 8.79 -4.43 -11.50
C LEU A 39 9.34 -5.31 -12.63
N VAL A 40 10.35 -4.82 -13.35
CA VAL A 40 11.04 -5.59 -14.41
C VAL A 40 11.70 -6.84 -13.83
N ILE A 41 12.41 -6.72 -12.71
CA ILE A 41 13.00 -7.88 -12.02
C ILE A 41 11.93 -8.89 -11.62
N THR A 42 10.78 -8.41 -11.12
CA THR A 42 9.67 -9.27 -10.68
C THR A 42 9.01 -9.99 -11.87
N ILE A 43 8.73 -9.27 -12.97
CA ILE A 43 8.21 -9.87 -14.21
C ILE A 43 9.20 -10.89 -14.74
N LEU A 44 10.49 -10.55 -14.83
CA LEU A 44 11.52 -11.43 -15.34
C LEU A 44 11.65 -12.70 -14.49
N ARG A 45 11.58 -12.55 -13.16
CA ARG A 45 11.62 -13.67 -12.21
C ARG A 45 10.46 -14.64 -12.46
N TYR A 46 9.24 -14.14 -12.66
CA TYR A 46 8.07 -14.99 -12.90
C TYR A 46 7.98 -15.53 -14.33
N ALA A 47 8.51 -14.81 -15.32
CA ALA A 47 8.59 -15.26 -16.70
C ALA A 47 9.62 -16.39 -16.90
N LEU A 48 10.78 -16.27 -16.24
CA LEU A 48 11.85 -17.28 -16.33
C LEU A 48 11.60 -18.50 -15.42
N TYR A 49 10.96 -18.30 -14.26
CA TYR A 49 10.74 -19.35 -13.27
C TYR A 49 9.30 -19.32 -12.72
N PRO A 50 8.31 -19.78 -13.51
CA PRO A 50 6.90 -19.73 -13.12
C PRO A 50 6.59 -20.59 -11.88
N GLU A 51 7.36 -21.65 -11.64
CA GLU A 51 7.20 -22.51 -10.46
C GLU A 51 7.44 -21.77 -9.13
N ILE A 52 8.17 -20.65 -9.12
CA ILE A 52 8.44 -19.88 -7.90
C ILE A 52 7.17 -19.18 -7.40
N TRP A 53 6.18 -18.90 -8.27
CA TRP A 53 4.95 -18.22 -7.89
C TRP A 53 4.14 -19.05 -6.88
N THR A 54 3.96 -20.34 -7.15
CA THR A 54 3.21 -21.24 -6.26
C THR A 54 3.94 -21.44 -4.94
N VAL A 55 5.27 -21.58 -4.98
CA VAL A 55 6.11 -21.67 -3.76
C VAL A 55 6.01 -20.39 -2.92
N MET A 56 6.03 -19.22 -3.55
CA MET A 56 5.91 -17.95 -2.84
C MET A 56 4.53 -17.79 -2.17
N VAL A 57 3.46 -18.11 -2.89
CA VAL A 57 2.08 -18.07 -2.37
C VAL A 57 1.86 -19.11 -1.27
N ASN A 58 2.62 -20.21 -1.31
CA ASN A 58 2.63 -21.26 -0.28
C ASN A 58 3.43 -20.90 0.97
N GLU A 59 4.35 -19.92 0.89
CA GLU A 59 5.10 -19.46 2.05
C GLU A 59 4.36 -18.27 2.73
N PRO A 60 3.82 -18.46 3.96
CA PRO A 60 2.92 -17.49 4.59
C PRO A 60 3.59 -16.14 4.88
N PHE A 61 4.90 -16.13 5.13
CA PHE A 61 5.66 -14.90 5.38
C PHE A 61 5.92 -14.10 4.10
N GLN A 62 6.30 -14.75 3.00
CA GLN A 62 6.64 -14.09 1.74
C GLN A 62 5.39 -13.60 1.00
N SER A 63 4.28 -14.32 1.11
CA SER A 63 2.99 -13.97 0.50
C SER A 63 2.47 -12.59 0.93
N MET A 64 2.73 -12.18 2.18
CA MET A 64 2.28 -10.90 2.72
C MET A 64 2.94 -9.69 2.06
N PHE A 65 4.15 -9.88 1.50
CA PHE A 65 4.85 -8.82 0.77
C PHE A 65 4.22 -8.52 -0.59
N ILE A 66 3.31 -9.34 -1.10
CA ILE A 66 2.56 -9.03 -2.34
C ILE A 66 1.78 -7.72 -2.18
N GLY A 67 1.29 -7.41 -0.97
CA GLY A 67 0.62 -6.14 -0.66
C GLY A 67 1.53 -4.90 -0.77
N THR A 68 2.86 -5.07 -0.84
CA THR A 68 3.79 -3.95 -1.04
C THR A 68 3.76 -3.40 -2.46
N PHE A 69 3.34 -4.21 -3.43
CA PHE A 69 3.17 -3.79 -4.81
C PHE A 69 2.10 -2.69 -4.95
N PRO A 70 0.82 -2.91 -4.56
CA PRO A 70 -0.21 -1.90 -4.69
C PRO A 70 0.09 -0.64 -3.87
N MET A 71 0.56 -0.81 -2.63
CA MET A 71 0.98 0.34 -1.82
C MET A 71 2.11 1.17 -2.47
N GLY A 72 3.06 0.52 -3.16
CA GLY A 72 4.10 1.22 -3.91
C GLY A 72 3.54 1.98 -5.10
N PHE A 73 2.63 1.35 -5.84
CA PHE A 73 1.99 1.93 -7.01
C PHE A 73 1.08 3.13 -6.66
N SER A 74 0.29 3.00 -5.59
CA SER A 74 -0.44 4.09 -4.93
C SER A 74 0.39 5.36 -4.72
N THR A 75 1.65 5.25 -4.26
CA THR A 75 2.50 6.44 -4.07
C THR A 75 2.83 7.17 -5.37
N ILE A 76 2.93 6.43 -6.48
CA ILE A 76 3.19 7.00 -7.80
C ILE A 76 1.93 7.70 -8.31
N ILE A 77 0.75 7.10 -8.12
CA ILE A 77 -0.55 7.68 -8.49
C ILE A 77 -0.76 9.03 -7.79
N ASN A 78 -0.54 9.08 -6.47
CA ASN A 78 -0.64 10.33 -5.70
C ASN A 78 0.26 11.42 -6.28
N MET A 79 1.53 11.10 -6.55
CA MET A 79 2.48 12.06 -7.11
C MET A 79 2.14 12.48 -8.53
N MET A 80 1.61 11.59 -9.37
CA MET A 80 1.12 11.94 -10.70
C MET A 80 -0.01 12.98 -10.61
N ILE A 81 -0.91 12.85 -9.63
CA ILE A 81 -1.97 13.83 -9.42
C ILE A 81 -1.42 15.14 -8.88
N SER A 82 -0.58 15.11 -7.84
CA SER A 82 -0.08 16.33 -7.20
C SER A 82 0.89 17.13 -8.08
N VAL A 83 1.77 16.47 -8.84
CA VAL A 83 2.85 17.13 -9.60
C VAL A 83 2.53 17.20 -11.09
N CYS A 84 2.04 16.10 -11.68
CA CYS A 84 1.86 16.01 -13.13
C CYS A 84 0.52 16.58 -13.60
N SER A 85 -0.56 16.50 -12.82
CA SER A 85 -1.87 17.08 -13.21
C SER A 85 -1.81 18.60 -13.44
N PRO A 86 -1.19 19.42 -12.56
CA PRO A 86 -1.04 20.86 -12.81
C PRO A 86 -0.13 21.19 -14.00
N ALA A 87 0.86 20.33 -14.29
CA ALA A 87 1.85 20.59 -15.33
C ALA A 87 1.39 20.14 -16.73
N TRP A 88 0.68 19.02 -16.82
CA TRP A 88 0.36 18.34 -18.10
C TRP A 88 -1.13 18.36 -18.44
N GLY A 89 -2.01 18.71 -17.48
CA GLY A 89 -3.45 18.90 -17.68
C GLY A 89 -4.31 17.68 -17.34
N SER A 90 -5.61 17.80 -17.64
CA SER A 90 -6.68 16.89 -17.19
C SER A 90 -6.58 15.45 -17.71
N TRP A 91 -5.85 15.21 -18.81
CA TRP A 91 -5.66 13.84 -19.32
C TRP A 91 -4.88 12.96 -18.35
N VAL A 92 -3.92 13.54 -17.61
CA VAL A 92 -3.14 12.80 -16.59
C VAL A 92 -4.05 12.36 -15.45
N THR A 93 -5.02 13.18 -15.07
CA THR A 93 -5.99 12.85 -14.03
C THR A 93 -6.80 11.60 -14.41
N ILE A 94 -7.23 11.49 -15.66
CA ILE A 94 -8.00 10.33 -16.15
C ILE A 94 -7.13 9.07 -16.15
N VAL A 95 -5.87 9.17 -16.59
CA VAL A 95 -4.92 8.05 -16.55
C VAL A 95 -4.63 7.61 -15.11
N ALA A 96 -4.40 8.57 -14.21
CA ALA A 96 -4.19 8.29 -12.79
C ALA A 96 -5.41 7.63 -12.15
N TRP A 97 -6.63 8.04 -12.53
CA TRP A 97 -7.87 7.40 -12.10
C TRP A 97 -7.98 5.95 -12.60
N ALA A 98 -7.67 5.68 -13.87
CA ALA A 98 -7.65 4.32 -14.40
C ALA A 98 -6.64 3.42 -13.67
N PHE A 99 -5.44 3.95 -13.40
CA PHE A 99 -4.44 3.26 -12.60
C PHE A 99 -4.88 3.03 -11.16
N TRP A 100 -5.59 3.99 -10.56
CA TRP A 100 -6.15 3.85 -9.22
C TRP A 100 -7.21 2.75 -9.13
N ILE A 101 -8.07 2.60 -10.14
CA ILE A 101 -9.04 1.50 -10.18
C ILE A 101 -8.32 0.15 -10.20
N ALA A 102 -7.30 0.01 -11.07
CA ALA A 102 -6.52 -1.22 -11.15
C ALA A 102 -5.80 -1.52 -9.82
N ASP A 103 -5.19 -0.52 -9.21
CA ASP A 103 -4.53 -0.62 -7.91
C ASP A 103 -5.49 -1.06 -6.79
N SER A 104 -6.66 -0.42 -6.74
CA SER A 104 -7.69 -0.67 -5.73
C SER A 104 -8.23 -2.10 -5.80
N VAL A 105 -8.43 -2.64 -7.01
CA VAL A 105 -8.84 -4.03 -7.20
C VAL A 105 -7.74 -4.98 -6.75
N VAL A 106 -6.48 -4.73 -7.12
CA VAL A 106 -5.34 -5.57 -6.69
C VAL A 106 -5.16 -5.52 -5.17
N ALA A 107 -5.29 -4.35 -4.54
CA ALA A 107 -5.21 -4.19 -3.10
C ALA A 107 -6.34 -4.95 -2.39
N ALA A 108 -7.58 -4.83 -2.86
CA ALA A 108 -8.73 -5.55 -2.30
C ALA A 108 -8.57 -7.06 -2.43
N LEU A 109 -8.12 -7.54 -3.60
CA LEU A 109 -7.83 -8.95 -3.81
C LEU A 109 -6.72 -9.44 -2.87
N CYS A 110 -5.63 -8.68 -2.70
CA CYS A 110 -4.57 -9.04 -1.76
C CYS A 110 -5.09 -9.12 -0.32
N ALA A 111 -5.88 -8.13 0.11
CA ALA A 111 -6.42 -8.08 1.47
C ALA A 111 -7.43 -9.18 1.77
N LEU A 112 -8.19 -9.67 0.79
CA LEU A 112 -9.17 -10.75 0.96
C LEU A 112 -8.57 -12.15 0.74
N CYS A 113 -7.78 -12.31 -0.33
CA CYS A 113 -7.20 -13.61 -0.69
C CYS A 113 -6.13 -14.06 0.30
N LEU A 114 -5.29 -13.16 0.84
CA LEU A 114 -4.21 -13.56 1.73
C LEU A 114 -4.70 -14.14 3.06
N PRO A 115 -5.64 -13.52 3.79
CA PRO A 115 -6.24 -14.14 4.98
C PRO A 115 -6.96 -15.45 4.66
N PHE A 116 -7.66 -15.54 3.53
CA PHE A 116 -8.37 -16.75 3.13
C PHE A 116 -7.40 -17.91 2.85
N LEU A 117 -6.29 -17.64 2.15
CA LEU A 117 -5.23 -18.62 1.86
C LEU A 117 -4.56 -19.14 3.14
N LEU A 118 -4.50 -18.33 4.20
CA LEU A 118 -3.97 -18.74 5.51
C LEU A 118 -4.95 -19.62 6.30
N MET A 119 -6.25 -19.54 6.01
CA MET A 119 -7.31 -20.31 6.68
C MET A 119 -7.58 -21.68 6.02
N ILE A 120 -6.92 -22.00 4.91
CA ILE A 120 -7.05 -23.29 4.22
C ILE A 120 -6.52 -24.43 5.11
N PRO A 121 -7.25 -25.55 5.24
CA PRO A 121 -6.82 -26.72 6.01
C PRO A 121 -5.47 -27.24 5.51
N GLY A 122 -4.47 -27.32 6.41
CA GLY A 122 -3.11 -27.79 6.10
C GLY A 122 -2.00 -26.81 6.46
N ARG A 123 -2.34 -25.52 6.71
CA ARG A 123 -1.40 -24.50 7.20
C ARG A 123 -1.54 -24.34 8.72
N GLN A 124 -0.67 -24.99 9.48
CA GLN A 124 -0.57 -24.80 10.92
C GLN A 124 0.15 -23.48 11.19
N ILE A 125 -0.59 -22.44 11.53
CA ILE A 125 -0.02 -21.16 11.95
C ILE A 125 0.00 -21.17 13.48
N GLU A 126 1.17 -21.37 14.05
CA GLU A 126 1.34 -21.23 15.50
C GLU A 126 1.17 -19.76 15.89
N LEU A 127 0.48 -19.49 17.01
CA LEU A 127 0.27 -18.13 17.52
C LEU A 127 1.59 -17.35 17.73
N GLN A 128 2.69 -18.07 17.97
CA GLN A 128 4.03 -17.49 18.15
C GLN A 128 4.60 -16.90 16.85
N SER A 129 4.17 -17.42 15.70
CA SER A 129 4.59 -17.02 14.35
C SER A 129 3.80 -15.83 13.78
N VAL A 130 2.72 -15.40 14.47
CA VAL A 130 1.99 -14.18 14.09
C VAL A 130 2.92 -12.99 14.26
N THR A 131 3.21 -12.32 13.15
CA THR A 131 4.10 -11.15 13.09
C THR A 131 3.33 -9.95 12.57
N ALA A 132 3.82 -8.74 12.83
CA ALA A 132 3.18 -7.52 12.34
C ALA A 132 3.17 -7.40 10.80
N VAL A 133 3.90 -8.28 10.09
CA VAL A 133 3.88 -8.41 8.62
C VAL A 133 2.48 -8.75 8.10
N TRP A 134 1.63 -9.37 8.93
CA TRP A 134 0.22 -9.65 8.61
C TRP A 134 -0.59 -8.37 8.34
N LEU A 135 -0.12 -7.21 8.80
CA LEU A 135 -0.75 -5.93 8.51
C LEU A 135 -0.46 -5.45 7.09
N LEU A 136 0.60 -5.93 6.40
CA LEU A 136 0.99 -5.39 5.09
C LEU A 136 -0.13 -5.47 4.03
N PRO A 137 -0.81 -6.61 3.82
CA PRO A 137 -1.91 -6.68 2.86
C PRO A 137 -3.06 -5.74 3.21
N VAL A 138 -3.35 -5.60 4.50
CA VAL A 138 -4.46 -4.78 4.99
C VAL A 138 -4.13 -3.29 4.87
N ILE A 139 -2.88 -2.90 5.12
CA ILE A 139 -2.42 -1.52 4.91
C ILE A 139 -2.57 -1.14 3.43
N SER A 140 -2.42 -2.09 2.50
CA SER A 140 -2.57 -1.79 1.07
C SER A 140 -3.94 -1.27 0.67
N THR A 141 -5.02 -1.78 1.27
CA THR A 141 -6.37 -1.26 1.00
C THR A 141 -6.61 0.09 1.64
N ILE A 142 -6.04 0.34 2.82
CA ILE A 142 -6.10 1.66 3.48
C ILE A 142 -5.36 2.71 2.64
N VAL A 143 -4.17 2.37 2.14
CA VAL A 143 -3.38 3.27 1.28
C VAL A 143 -4.10 3.51 -0.05
N ALA A 144 -4.67 2.47 -0.67
CA ALA A 144 -5.46 2.63 -1.89
C ALA A 144 -6.68 3.54 -1.67
N ALA A 145 -7.39 3.41 -0.54
CA ALA A 145 -8.46 4.33 -0.16
C ALA A 145 -7.96 5.78 -0.01
N ALA A 146 -6.77 5.96 0.57
CA ALA A 146 -6.15 7.27 0.79
C ALA A 146 -5.83 7.94 -0.54
N THR A 147 -5.32 7.17 -1.48
CA THR A 147 -5.04 7.66 -2.83
C THR A 147 -6.33 7.99 -3.57
N GLY A 148 -7.41 7.26 -3.30
CA GLY A 148 -8.72 7.52 -3.89
C GLY A 148 -9.33 8.85 -3.46
N SER A 149 -9.10 9.31 -2.23
CA SER A 149 -9.54 10.64 -1.78
C SER A 149 -8.76 11.76 -2.50
N VAL A 150 -7.45 11.58 -2.70
CA VAL A 150 -6.61 12.50 -3.49
C VAL A 150 -7.05 12.52 -4.95
N VAL A 151 -7.31 11.35 -5.55
CA VAL A 151 -7.80 11.21 -6.93
C VAL A 151 -9.14 11.93 -7.08
N ALA A 152 -10.11 11.67 -6.19
CA ALA A 152 -11.43 12.28 -6.24
C ALA A 152 -11.40 13.81 -6.19
N SER A 153 -10.44 14.40 -5.46
CA SER A 153 -10.29 15.86 -5.38
C SER A 153 -9.82 16.51 -6.69
N ALA A 154 -9.14 15.75 -7.55
CA ALA A 154 -8.60 16.23 -8.82
C ALA A 154 -9.53 15.95 -10.02
N LEU A 155 -10.59 15.15 -9.86
CA LEU A 155 -11.49 14.81 -10.95
C LEU A 155 -12.41 15.99 -11.31
N PRO A 156 -12.54 16.33 -12.61
CA PRO A 156 -13.44 17.40 -13.06
C PRO A 156 -14.92 17.02 -13.04
N ASP A 157 -15.23 15.72 -13.10
CA ASP A 157 -16.61 15.23 -13.12
C ASP A 157 -17.10 14.85 -11.71
N PRO A 158 -18.15 15.51 -11.19
CA PRO A 158 -18.62 15.32 -9.82
C PRO A 158 -19.23 13.93 -9.59
N GLN A 159 -19.77 13.27 -10.62
CA GLN A 159 -20.34 11.94 -10.48
C GLN A 159 -19.23 10.89 -10.35
N MET A 160 -18.19 10.98 -11.18
CA MET A 160 -17.02 10.10 -11.06
C MET A 160 -16.27 10.28 -9.72
N ALA A 161 -16.16 11.52 -9.24
CA ALA A 161 -15.61 11.80 -7.91
C ALA A 161 -16.42 11.12 -6.80
N LEU A 162 -17.76 11.19 -6.87
CA LEU A 162 -18.65 10.55 -5.89
C LEU A 162 -18.47 9.02 -5.85
N TRP A 163 -18.44 8.35 -7.00
CA TRP A 163 -18.19 6.90 -7.06
C TRP A 163 -16.82 6.51 -6.50
N THR A 164 -15.80 7.34 -6.75
CA THR A 164 -14.44 7.17 -6.24
C THR A 164 -14.39 7.30 -4.73
N ILE A 165 -15.12 8.26 -4.15
CA ILE A 165 -15.22 8.44 -2.69
C ILE A 165 -15.95 7.27 -2.04
N ILE A 166 -17.08 6.82 -2.60
CA ILE A 166 -17.83 5.68 -2.06
C ILE A 166 -16.98 4.42 -2.04
N SER A 167 -16.29 4.11 -3.14
CA SER A 167 -15.40 2.95 -3.23
C SER A 167 -14.21 3.06 -2.28
N SER A 168 -13.64 4.26 -2.12
CA SER A 168 -12.58 4.53 -1.13
C SER A 168 -13.09 4.28 0.30
N TYR A 169 -14.32 4.69 0.63
CA TYR A 169 -14.94 4.44 1.93
C TYR A 169 -15.10 2.94 2.22
N ILE A 170 -15.51 2.15 1.22
CA ILE A 170 -15.64 0.70 1.34
C ILE A 170 -14.25 0.06 1.58
N LEU A 171 -13.24 0.45 0.80
CA LEU A 171 -11.85 -0.02 0.96
C LEU A 171 -11.28 0.32 2.33
N TRP A 172 -11.50 1.55 2.80
CA TRP A 172 -11.10 2.00 4.12
C TRP A 172 -11.78 1.20 5.23
N GLY A 173 -13.10 1.01 5.16
CA GLY A 173 -13.87 0.25 6.13
C GLY A 173 -13.41 -1.21 6.21
N MET A 174 -13.13 -1.85 5.08
CA MET A 174 -12.55 -3.20 5.05
C MET A 174 -11.15 -3.23 5.69
N GLY A 175 -10.30 -2.27 5.32
CA GLY A 175 -8.93 -2.18 5.82
C GLY A 175 -8.86 -1.95 7.33
N ILE A 176 -9.60 -0.98 7.87
CA ILE A 176 -9.51 -0.61 9.28
C ILE A 176 -10.09 -1.69 10.19
N CYS A 177 -11.20 -2.33 9.81
CA CYS A 177 -11.78 -3.43 10.57
C CYS A 177 -10.83 -4.63 10.66
N LEU A 178 -10.21 -5.02 9.53
CA LEU A 178 -9.22 -6.09 9.50
C LEU A 178 -7.95 -5.72 10.28
N ALA A 179 -7.49 -4.48 10.18
CA ALA A 179 -6.32 -4.01 10.90
C ALA A 179 -6.54 -4.06 12.41
N MET A 180 -7.71 -3.64 12.90
CA MET A 180 -8.06 -3.68 14.32
C MET A 180 -8.07 -5.12 14.87
N MET A 181 -8.64 -6.07 14.13
CA MET A 181 -8.61 -7.49 14.53
C MET A 181 -7.18 -8.02 14.67
N ILE A 182 -6.31 -7.74 13.68
CA ILE A 182 -4.91 -8.17 13.71
C ILE A 182 -4.13 -7.48 14.83
N LEU A 183 -4.38 -6.20 15.09
CA LEU A 183 -3.72 -5.44 16.14
C LEU A 183 -4.06 -5.98 17.54
N VAL A 184 -5.32 -6.35 17.79
CA VAL A 184 -5.72 -6.97 19.07
C VAL A 184 -4.97 -8.28 19.30
N ILE A 185 -4.90 -9.14 18.28
CA ILE A 185 -4.17 -10.42 18.35
C ILE A 185 -2.66 -10.18 18.54
N TYR A 186 -2.10 -9.22 17.83
CA TYR A 186 -0.69 -8.85 17.94
C TYR A 186 -0.35 -8.29 19.33
N PHE A 187 -1.23 -7.46 19.89
CA PHE A 187 -1.07 -6.95 21.25
C PHE A 187 -1.13 -8.09 22.28
N GLN A 188 -2.08 -9.01 22.14
CA GLN A 188 -2.18 -10.21 22.99
C GLN A 188 -0.90 -11.07 22.90
N ARG A 189 -0.36 -11.25 21.69
CA ARG A 189 0.91 -11.95 21.48
C ARG A 189 2.07 -11.26 22.20
N LEU A 190 2.20 -9.94 22.08
CA LEU A 190 3.24 -9.17 22.78
C LEU A 190 3.11 -9.27 24.30
N ALA A 191 1.89 -9.25 24.82
CA ALA A 191 1.61 -9.38 26.25
C ALA A 191 2.02 -10.76 26.80
N LEU A 192 1.81 -11.83 26.02
CA LEU A 192 2.07 -13.21 26.46
C LEU A 192 3.50 -13.71 26.17
N HIS A 193 4.07 -13.35 25.02
CA HIS A 193 5.31 -13.95 24.51
C HIS A 193 6.52 -12.99 24.50
N LYS A 194 6.41 -11.82 25.14
CA LYS A 194 7.44 -10.77 25.21
C LYS A 194 7.84 -10.24 23.82
N ILE A 195 8.82 -9.32 23.82
CA ILE A 195 9.26 -8.57 22.63
C ILE A 195 9.84 -9.56 21.59
N PRO A 196 9.44 -9.46 20.31
CA PRO A 196 9.97 -10.33 19.26
C PRO A 196 11.50 -10.22 19.10
N ALA A 197 12.12 -11.27 18.53
CA ALA A 197 13.57 -11.37 18.32
C ALA A 197 14.14 -10.18 17.53
N ARG A 198 15.44 -9.90 17.71
CA ARG A 198 16.10 -8.68 17.19
C ARG A 198 15.86 -8.40 15.70
N ASN A 199 15.75 -9.44 14.88
CA ASN A 199 15.57 -9.33 13.42
C ASN A 199 14.18 -8.83 12.99
N VAL A 200 13.18 -8.89 13.87
CA VAL A 200 11.79 -8.44 13.59
C VAL A 200 11.37 -7.24 14.44
N ILE A 201 12.28 -6.61 15.19
CA ILE A 201 11.96 -5.44 16.02
C ILE A 201 11.39 -4.29 15.17
N VAL A 202 11.91 -4.07 13.96
CA VAL A 202 11.43 -3.00 13.06
C VAL A 202 9.96 -3.21 12.68
N SER A 203 9.47 -4.46 12.69
CA SER A 203 8.07 -4.77 12.42
C SER A 203 7.11 -4.23 13.49
N VAL A 204 7.61 -3.90 14.69
CA VAL A 204 6.82 -3.25 15.77
C VAL A 204 6.36 -1.84 15.36
N CYS A 205 6.99 -1.21 14.36
CA CYS A 205 6.55 0.05 13.80
C CYS A 205 5.43 -0.10 12.75
N LEU A 206 5.17 -1.30 12.22
CA LEU A 206 4.12 -1.52 11.21
C LEU A 206 2.70 -1.15 11.68
N PRO A 207 2.30 -1.35 12.95
CA PRO A 207 1.05 -0.82 13.51
C PRO A 207 0.85 0.70 13.36
N LEU A 208 1.92 1.48 13.20
CA LEU A 208 1.80 2.92 12.92
C LEU A 208 1.25 3.18 11.51
N GLY A 209 1.42 2.24 10.58
CA GLY A 209 0.95 2.34 9.20
C GLY A 209 -0.58 2.48 9.09
N PRO A 210 -1.37 1.51 9.57
CA PRO A 210 -2.83 1.57 9.53
C PRO A 210 -3.39 2.77 10.28
N MET A 211 -2.77 3.14 11.41
CA MET A 211 -3.23 4.27 12.23
C MET A 211 -2.93 5.61 11.56
N GLY A 212 -1.74 5.78 10.98
CA GLY A 212 -1.36 7.00 10.29
C GLY A 212 -2.09 7.18 8.96
N GLN A 213 -2.11 6.15 8.12
CA GLN A 213 -2.79 6.20 6.82
C GLN A 213 -4.31 6.22 6.97
N GLY A 214 -4.87 5.49 7.94
CA GLY A 214 -6.31 5.48 8.20
C GLY A 214 -6.85 6.80 8.78
N ALA A 215 -5.99 7.67 9.32
CA ALA A 215 -6.36 9.02 9.72
C ALA A 215 -6.19 10.06 8.59
N PHE A 216 -5.40 9.73 7.57
CA PHE A 216 -5.14 10.59 6.41
C PHE A 216 -6.21 10.42 5.30
N THR A 217 -6.75 9.20 5.18
CA THR A 217 -7.88 8.81 4.30
C THR A 217 -9.17 9.51 4.67
#